data_AF-A0A920VRA6-F1
#
_entry.id   AF-A0A920VRA6-F1
#
_cell.length_a   1.000
_cell.length_b   1.000
_cell.length_c   1.000
_cell.angle_alpha   90.00
_cell.angle_beta   90.00
_cell.angle_gamma   90.00
#
_symmetry.space_group_name_H-M   'P 1'
#
loop_
_entity.id
_entity.type
_entity.pdbx_description
1 polymer ?
#
loop_
_entity_poly.entity_id
_entity_poly.type
_entity_poly.pdbx_seq_one_letter_code
_entity_poly.pdbx_strand_id
1 'polypeptide(L)'
;MKFEELRVDIIELGVLKPEWRPLRQMQEYPDSHRTKFAHRPFEGAGVTGDPTPAYAAILNIQTADGIETGGVLWSSWSKKQLEWDSRTFKVQWDPEL
;
A
#
# COMPACT_ATOMS: atom_id res chain seq x y z
N MET A 1 -11.81 -24.50 -0.90
CA MET A 1 -12.06 -23.32 -1.75
C MET A 1 -10.96 -23.27 -2.79
N LYS A 2 -11.31 -23.40 -4.08
CA LYS A 2 -10.35 -23.36 -5.19
C LYS A 2 -10.40 -21.97 -5.82
N PHE A 3 -9.23 -21.34 -6.00
CA PHE A 3 -9.12 -20.07 -6.70
C PHE A 3 -8.95 -20.31 -8.20
N GLU A 4 -9.64 -19.51 -9.02
CA GLU A 4 -9.57 -19.57 -10.48
C GLU A 4 -8.77 -18.43 -11.06
N GLU A 5 -8.93 -17.22 -10.52
CA GLU A 5 -8.25 -16.04 -11.00
C GLU A 5 -7.79 -15.15 -9.84
N LEU A 6 -6.60 -14.60 -10.00
CA LEU A 6 -6.10 -13.48 -9.21
C LEU A 6 -5.78 -12.33 -10.16
N ARG A 7 -6.43 -11.20 -9.93
CA ARG A 7 -6.22 -9.98 -10.71
C ARG A 7 -5.88 -8.82 -9.79
N VAL A 8 -4.92 -8.00 -10.20
CA VAL A 8 -4.62 -6.74 -9.52
C VAL A 8 -5.03 -5.59 -10.43
N ASP A 9 -6.03 -4.82 -10.00
CA ASP A 9 -6.52 -3.64 -10.71
C ASP A 9 -5.97 -2.37 -10.07
N ILE A 10 -5.30 -1.52 -10.84
CA ILE A 10 -4.81 -0.23 -10.37
C ILE A 10 -5.82 0.85 -10.74
N ILE A 11 -6.40 1.49 -9.74
CA ILE A 11 -7.39 2.56 -9.88
C ILE A 11 -6.80 3.91 -9.46
N GLU A 12 -7.23 4.97 -10.13
CA GLU A 12 -6.93 6.35 -9.74
C GLU A 12 -7.98 6.85 -8.75
N LEU A 13 -7.52 7.35 -7.59
CA LEU A 13 -8.36 7.90 -6.53
C LEU A 13 -8.59 9.41 -6.68
N GLY A 14 -8.02 10.01 -7.73
CA GLY A 14 -7.99 11.44 -7.98
C GLY A 14 -6.79 12.14 -7.33
N VAL A 15 -6.83 13.46 -7.31
CA VAL A 15 -5.81 14.29 -6.67
C VAL A 15 -6.15 14.46 -5.20
N LEU A 16 -5.30 13.91 -4.32
CA LEU A 16 -5.45 14.02 -2.87
C LEU A 16 -4.27 14.81 -2.30
N LYS A 17 -4.50 15.49 -1.18
CA LYS A 17 -3.42 16.11 -0.41
C LYS A 17 -2.76 15.03 0.45
N PRO A 18 -1.47 14.70 0.24
CA PRO A 18 -0.77 13.75 1.09
C PRO A 18 -0.77 14.25 2.52
N GLU A 19 -1.20 13.38 3.42
CA GLU A 19 -1.11 13.61 4.85
C GLU A 19 -0.45 12.40 5.49
N TRP A 20 0.75 12.61 6.01
CA TRP A 20 1.46 11.62 6.77
C TRP A 20 1.52 12.04 8.23
N ARG A 21 0.78 11.32 9.07
CA ARG A 21 0.94 11.41 10.51
C ARG A 21 1.70 10.18 10.97
N PRO A 22 2.95 10.33 11.44
CA PRO A 22 3.62 9.20 12.06
C PRO A 22 2.75 8.69 13.21
N LEU A 23 2.69 7.37 13.39
CA LEU A 23 2.03 6.80 14.58
C LEU A 23 2.78 7.20 15.86
N ARG A 24 4.09 7.41 15.78
CA ARG A 24 5.00 7.67 16.89
C ARG A 24 5.96 8.79 16.54
N GLN A 25 6.31 9.63 17.51
CA GLN A 25 7.34 10.64 17.30
C GLN A 25 8.68 9.97 16.95
N MET A 26 9.25 10.41 15.84
CA MET A 26 10.56 9.96 15.38
C MET A 26 11.64 10.79 16.06
N GLN A 27 12.59 10.11 16.71
CA GLN A 27 13.81 10.71 17.23
C GLN A 27 14.94 10.44 16.24
N GLU A 28 15.37 11.50 15.58
CA GLU A 28 16.56 11.50 14.73
C GLU A 28 17.81 11.73 15.59
N TYR A 29 18.88 11.04 15.23
CA TYR A 29 20.20 11.24 15.83
C TYR A 29 21.10 11.86 14.74
N PRO A 30 21.45 13.16 14.86
CA PRO A 30 22.37 13.79 13.91
C PRO A 30 23.63 12.95 13.74
N ASP A 31 24.11 12.83 12.51
CA ASP A 31 25.29 12.03 12.11
C ASP A 31 25.17 10.51 12.33
N SER A 32 23.96 9.99 12.52
CA SER A 32 23.68 8.56 12.63
C SER A 32 22.69 8.08 11.56
N HIS A 33 22.88 6.85 11.09
CA HIS A 33 21.88 6.13 10.29
C HIS A 33 20.75 5.53 11.16
N ARG A 34 20.71 5.87 12.45
CA ARG A 34 19.77 5.32 13.42
C ARG A 34 18.58 6.26 13.59
N THR A 35 17.42 5.64 13.66
CA THR A 35 16.15 6.31 13.94
C THR A 35 15.44 5.53 15.05
N LYS A 36 14.95 6.23 16.07
CA LYS A 36 14.14 5.61 17.14
C LYS A 36 12.73 6.16 17.12
N PHE A 37 11.75 5.30 17.32
CA PHE A 37 10.35 5.71 17.48
C PHE A 37 10.01 5.77 18.98
N ALA A 38 9.42 6.87 19.43
CA ALA A 38 8.98 7.04 20.81
C ALA A 38 7.81 6.11 21.14
N HIS A 39 7.63 5.79 22.43
CA HIS A 39 6.49 5.00 22.90
C HIS A 39 5.18 5.78 22.99
N ARG A 40 5.20 7.10 22.79
CA ARG A 40 4.00 7.95 22.81
C ARG A 40 3.48 8.16 21.38
N PRO A 41 2.16 8.29 21.20
CA PRO A 41 1.60 8.75 19.93
C PRO A 41 2.28 10.04 19.48
N PHE A 42 2.42 10.23 18.18
CA PHE A 42 2.92 11.48 17.64
C PHE A 42 1.94 12.62 17.96
N GLU A 43 2.48 13.73 18.49
CA GLU A 43 1.75 14.97 18.74
C GLU A 43 2.34 16.05 17.81
N GLY A 44 1.62 16.38 16.73
CA GLY A 44 2.04 17.36 15.74
C GLY A 44 1.11 17.40 14.53
N ALA A 45 1.30 18.39 13.64
CA ALA A 45 0.44 18.61 12.48
C ALA A 45 0.59 17.54 11.37
N GLY A 46 1.57 16.64 11.49
CA GLY A 46 1.95 15.70 10.43
C GLY A 46 2.76 16.38 9.34
N VAL A 47 3.18 15.59 8.35
CA VAL A 47 3.78 16.10 7.12
C VAL A 47 2.70 16.12 6.06
N THR A 48 2.46 17.29 5.48
CA THR A 48 1.57 17.42 4.32
C THR A 48 2.38 17.74 3.07
N GLY A 49 1.98 17.16 1.94
CA GLY A 49 2.53 17.49 0.63
C GLY A 49 1.61 18.37 -0.19
N ASP A 50 2.07 18.73 -1.39
CA ASP A 50 1.22 19.32 -2.43
C ASP A 50 0.18 18.30 -2.92
N PRO A 51 -1.00 18.75 -3.36
CA PRO A 51 -1.99 17.86 -3.98
C PRO A 51 -1.38 17.07 -5.14
N THR A 52 -1.47 15.75 -5.09
CA THR A 52 -0.88 14.85 -6.08
C THR A 52 -1.85 13.70 -6.41
N PRO A 53 -1.79 13.13 -7.61
CA PRO A 53 -2.57 11.93 -7.94
C PRO A 53 -2.29 10.79 -6.98
N ALA A 54 -3.35 10.14 -6.49
CA ALA A 54 -3.33 8.95 -5.67
C ALA A 54 -3.84 7.75 -6.43
N TYR A 55 -3.28 6.58 -6.13
CA TYR A 55 -3.66 5.32 -6.74
C TYR A 55 -3.82 4.24 -5.67
N ALA A 56 -4.71 3.28 -5.93
CA ALA A 56 -4.83 2.06 -5.16
C ALA A 56 -4.73 0.84 -6.07
N ALA A 57 -4.11 -0.22 -5.58
CA ALA A 57 -4.12 -1.54 -6.18
C ALA A 57 -5.16 -2.40 -5.46
N ILE A 58 -6.16 -2.90 -6.19
CA ILE A 58 -7.21 -3.77 -5.69
C ILE A 58 -6.85 -5.20 -6.09
N LEU A 59 -6.73 -6.10 -5.11
CA LEU A 59 -6.62 -7.53 -5.35
C LEU A 59 -8.02 -8.11 -5.46
N ASN A 60 -8.35 -8.64 -6.63
CA ASN A 60 -9.57 -9.38 -6.90
C ASN A 60 -9.26 -10.87 -6.97
N ILE A 61 -10.03 -11.64 -6.22
CA ILE A 61 -9.89 -13.09 -6.12
C ILE A 61 -11.21 -13.71 -6.56
N GLN A 62 -11.16 -14.51 -7.62
CA GLN A 62 -12.29 -15.29 -8.08
C GLN A 62 -12.11 -16.76 -7.68
N THR A 63 -13.16 -17.34 -7.11
CA THR A 63 -13.21 -18.76 -6.76
C THR A 63 -13.96 -19.57 -7.82
N ALA A 64 -13.72 -20.88 -7.86
CA ALA A 64 -14.42 -21.81 -8.76
C ALA A 64 -15.94 -21.88 -8.54
N ASP A 65 -16.39 -21.45 -7.37
CA ASP A 65 -17.82 -21.37 -7.02
C ASP A 65 -18.45 -20.04 -7.49
N GLY A 66 -17.72 -19.21 -8.25
CA GLY A 66 -18.18 -17.93 -8.80
C GLY A 66 -18.18 -16.77 -7.80
N ILE A 67 -17.60 -16.95 -6.61
CA ILE A 67 -17.46 -15.86 -5.62
C ILE A 67 -16.27 -15.00 -6.02
N GLU A 68 -16.51 -13.70 -6.21
CA GLU A 68 -15.49 -12.67 -6.38
C GLU A 68 -15.35 -11.84 -5.09
N THR A 69 -14.13 -11.75 -4.56
CA THR A 69 -13.82 -10.91 -3.40
C THR A 69 -12.70 -9.94 -3.75
N GLY A 70 -12.95 -8.65 -3.54
CA GLY A 70 -11.99 -7.56 -3.75
C GLY A 70 -11.48 -6.98 -2.42
N GLY A 71 -10.20 -6.61 -2.38
CA GLY A 71 -9.60 -5.92 -1.24
C GLY A 71 -8.53 -4.93 -1.68
N VAL A 72 -8.37 -3.83 -0.94
CA VAL A 72 -7.25 -2.92 -1.15
C VAL A 72 -5.96 -3.63 -0.73
N LEU A 73 -5.07 -3.85 -1.69
CA LEU A 73 -3.77 -4.48 -1.46
C LEU A 73 -2.72 -3.41 -1.13
N TRP A 74 -2.62 -2.36 -1.95
CA TRP A 74 -1.67 -1.26 -1.76
C TRP A 74 -2.27 0.09 -2.15
N SER A 75 -1.62 1.15 -1.69
CA SER A 75 -1.88 2.53 -2.12
C SER A 75 -0.55 3.24 -2.37
N SER A 76 -0.50 4.12 -3.37
CA SER A 76 0.70 4.88 -3.69
C SER A 76 0.37 6.20 -4.36
N TRP A 77 1.29 7.16 -4.26
CA TRP A 77 1.29 8.40 -5.04
C TRP A 77 1.87 8.20 -6.46
N SER A 78 2.38 7.00 -6.77
CA SER A 78 2.98 6.66 -8.06
C SER A 78 2.31 5.43 -8.66
N LYS A 79 1.65 5.61 -9.81
CA LYS A 79 1.09 4.50 -10.59
C LYS A 79 2.16 3.48 -10.99
N LYS A 80 3.32 3.96 -11.45
CA LYS A 80 4.45 3.10 -11.86
C LYS A 80 4.95 2.21 -10.72
N GLN A 81 4.92 2.74 -9.48
CA GLN A 81 5.27 1.95 -8.30
C GLN A 81 4.30 0.79 -8.12
N LEU A 82 2.98 1.05 -8.18
CA LEU A 82 1.99 -0.02 -8.05
C LEU A 82 2.05 -1.02 -9.20
N GLU A 83 2.35 -0.59 -10.42
CA GLU A 83 2.57 -1.49 -11.56
C GLU A 83 3.77 -2.42 -11.31
N TRP A 84 4.87 -1.88 -10.76
CA TRP A 84 6.03 -2.66 -10.37
C TRP A 84 5.71 -3.64 -9.24
N ASP A 85 5.04 -3.18 -8.17
CA ASP A 85 4.65 -4.00 -7.04
C ASP A 85 3.71 -5.12 -7.48
N SER A 86 2.76 -4.84 -8.37
CA SER A 86 1.83 -5.84 -8.94
C SER A 86 2.56 -6.90 -9.77
N ARG A 87 3.56 -6.52 -10.57
CA ARG A 87 4.36 -7.47 -11.38
C ARG A 87 5.29 -8.33 -10.53
N THR A 88 5.77 -7.76 -9.43
CA THR A 88 6.67 -8.46 -8.50
C THR A 88 5.91 -9.15 -7.37
N PHE A 89 4.59 -9.02 -7.35
CA PHE A 89 3.71 -9.70 -6.41
C PHE A 89 3.80 -11.20 -6.61
N LYS A 90 4.65 -11.83 -5.81
CA LYS A 90 4.72 -13.28 -5.71
C LYS A 90 3.74 -13.72 -4.64
N VAL A 91 2.63 -14.26 -5.09
CA VAL A 91 1.75 -15.02 -4.22
C VAL A 91 2.44 -16.36 -3.94
N GLN A 92 2.71 -16.68 -2.68
CA GLN A 92 3.21 -18.01 -2.28
C GLN A 92 2.08 -19.04 -2.34
N TRP A 93 1.41 -19.19 -3.49
CA TRP A 93 0.35 -20.18 -3.66
C TRP A 93 0.89 -21.29 -4.57
N ASP A 94 0.64 -22.50 -4.10
CA ASP A 94 1.03 -23.81 -4.61
C ASP A 94 1.82 -23.85 -5.95
N PRO A 95 3.09 -24.29 -5.97
CA PRO A 95 3.91 -24.34 -7.19
C PRO A 95 3.45 -25.36 -8.25
N GLU A 96 2.33 -26.05 -8.06
CA GLU A 96 1.79 -27.06 -9.00
C GLU A 96 0.64 -26.55 -9.91
N LEU A 97 0.38 -25.24 -9.95
CA LEU A 97 -0.48 -24.61 -10.96
C LEU A 97 0.29 -24.24 -12.24
#